data_AF-A0AA38FUD6-F1
#
_entry.id   AF-A0AA38FUD6-F1
#
_cell.length_a   1.000
_cell.length_b   1.000
_cell.length_c   1.000
_cell.angle_alpha   90.00
_cell.angle_beta   90.00
_cell.angle_gamma   90.00
#
_symmetry.space_group_name_H-M   'P 1'
#
loop_
_entity.id
_entity.type
_entity.pdbx_description
1 polymer ?
#
loop_
_entity_poly.entity_id
_entity_poly.type
_entity_poly.pdbx_seq_one_letter_code
_entity_poly.pdbx_strand_id
1 'polypeptide(L)' 'VAPDRMNVLERKQLAICVTPYMLISGDLYKLRCDEIIHRCVLEHEYVEIMEEAHGGIVGGHY' A
#
# COMPACT_ATOMS: atom_id res chain seq x y z
N VAL A 1 -16.60 5.12 5.00
CA VAL A 1 -17.88 4.50 5.42
C VAL A 1 -17.56 3.08 5.84
N ALA A 2 -17.96 2.64 7.04
CA ALA A 2 -17.72 1.26 7.45
C ALA A 2 -18.54 0.28 6.55
N PRO A 3 -18.07 -0.95 6.30
CA PRO A 3 -18.69 -1.86 5.31
C PRO A 3 -20.18 -2.14 5.55
N ASP A 4 -20.61 -2.12 6.82
CA ASP A 4 -21.98 -2.26 7.30
C ASP A 4 -22.90 -1.10 6.89
N ARG A 5 -22.32 0.07 6.62
CA ARG A 5 -23.03 1.30 6.24
C ARG A 5 -23.00 1.58 4.76
N MET A 6 -22.36 0.72 3.97
CA MET A 6 -22.31 0.87 2.50
C MET A 6 -23.60 0.37 1.85
N ASN A 7 -24.05 1.07 0.81
CA ASN A 7 -25.07 0.56 -0.09
C ASN A 7 -24.48 -0.47 -1.08
N VAL A 8 -25.34 -1.10 -1.88
CA VAL A 8 -24.92 -2.15 -2.84
C VAL A 8 -23.93 -1.61 -3.88
N LEU A 9 -24.13 -0.38 -4.38
CA LEU A 9 -23.27 0.24 -5.38
C LEU A 9 -21.89 0.54 -4.80
N GLU A 10 -21.84 1.11 -3.59
CA GLU A 10 -20.59 1.39 -2.88
C GLU A 10 -19.78 0.12 -2.62
N ARG A 11 -20.43 -0.97 -2.23
CA ARG A 11 -19.75 -2.27 -2.06
C ARG A 11 -19.18 -2.81 -3.37
N LYS A 12 -19.93 -2.71 -4.48
CA LYS A 12 -19.43 -3.12 -5.80
C LYS A 12 -18.23 -2.27 -6.23
N GLN A 13 -18.32 -0.96 -6.03
CA GLN A 13 -17.21 -0.05 -6.33
C GLN A 13 -15.98 -0.36 -5.48
N LEU A 14 -16.17 -0.64 -4.19
CA LEU A 14 -15.09 -1.06 -3.31
C LEU A 14 -14.44 -2.34 -3.82
N ALA A 15 -15.24 -3.38 -4.14
CA ALA A 15 -14.73 -4.64 -4.66
C ALA A 15 -13.84 -4.44 -5.90
N ILE A 16 -14.26 -3.58 -6.83
CA ILE A 16 -13.45 -3.20 -8.00
C ILE A 16 -12.16 -2.51 -7.56
N CYS A 17 -12.24 -1.50 -6.70
CA CYS A 17 -11.09 -0.72 -6.24
C CYS A 17 -10.06 -1.54 -5.47
N VAL A 18 -10.47 -2.59 -4.76
CA VAL A 18 -9.56 -3.46 -3.98
C VAL A 18 -9.00 -4.62 -4.80
N THR A 19 -9.48 -4.86 -6.02
CA THR A 19 -8.98 -5.93 -6.92
C THR A 19 -7.44 -5.95 -7.08
N PRO A 20 -6.73 -4.81 -7.20
CA PRO A 20 -5.27 -4.85 -7.34
C PRO A 20 -4.52 -5.05 -6.02
N TYR A 21 -5.22 -5.15 -4.88
CA TYR A 21 -4.60 -5.27 -3.57
C TYR A 21 -4.54 -6.72 -3.10
N MET A 22 -3.46 -7.06 -2.39
CA MET A 22 -3.22 -8.41 -1.85
C MET A 22 -2.51 -8.33 -0.49
N LEU A 23 -2.83 -9.28 0.39
CA LEU A 23 -2.14 -9.45 1.68
C LEU A 23 -1.09 -10.55 1.53
N ILE A 24 0.17 -10.22 1.80
CA ILE A 24 1.30 -11.16 1.76
C ILE A 24 2.03 -11.03 3.09
N SER A 25 2.10 -12.13 3.84
CA SER A 25 2.82 -12.21 5.13
C SER A 25 2.44 -11.12 6.15
N GLY A 26 1.19 -10.62 6.10
CA GLY A 26 0.69 -9.58 7.00
C GLY A 26 0.76 -8.15 6.45
N ASP A 27 1.49 -7.94 5.36
CA ASP A 27 1.63 -6.64 4.71
C ASP A 27 0.67 -6.49 3.53
N LEU A 28 0.17 -5.27 3.31
CA LEU A 28 -0.68 -4.93 2.18
C LEU A 28 0.17 -4.53 0.98
N TYR A 29 -0.10 -5.12 -0.18
CA TYR A 29 0.56 -4.81 -1.43
C TYR A 29 -0.44 -4.41 -2.50
N LYS A 30 0.02 -3.66 -3.49
CA LYS A 30 -0.74 -3.24 -4.67
C LYS A 30 0.00 -3.62 -5.95
N LEU A 31 -0.66 -4.37 -6.82
CA LEU A 31 -0.23 -4.59 -8.20
C LEU A 31 -0.50 -3.34 -9.02
N ARG A 32 0.52 -2.82 -9.70
CA ARG A 32 0.38 -1.70 -10.63
C ARG A 32 0.31 -2.19 -12.07
N CYS A 33 0.02 -1.28 -13.00
CA CYS A 33 -0.14 -1.61 -14.43
C CYS A 33 1.15 -2.09 -15.10
N ASP A 34 2.31 -1.84 -14.49
CA ASP A 34 3.64 -2.31 -14.89
C ASP A 34 3.96 -3.72 -14.34
N GLU A 35 2.98 -4.40 -13.76
CA GLU A 35 3.12 -5.72 -13.13
C GLU A 35 4.04 -5.74 -11.90
N ILE A 36 4.47 -4.58 -11.42
CA ILE A 36 5.28 -4.45 -10.21
C ILE A 36 4.36 -4.40 -8.99
N ILE A 37 4.73 -5.17 -7.97
CA ILE A 37 4.04 -5.24 -6.69
C ILE A 37 4.71 -4.25 -5.73
N HIS A 38 3.95 -3.24 -5.28
CA HIS A 38 4.43 -2.25 -4.31
C HIS A 38 3.80 -2.49 -2.94
N ARG A 39 4.62 -2.47 -1.90
CA ARG A 39 4.11 -2.47 -0.52
C ARG A 39 3.39 -1.15 -0.25
N CYS A 40 2.18 -1.24 0.27
CA CYS A 40 1.44 -0.10 0.77
C CYS A 40 1.97 0.23 2.16
N VAL A 41 2.50 1.44 2.32
CA VAL A 41 3.07 1.93 3.57
C VAL A 41 2.16 3.01 4.14
N LEU A 42 2.07 3.08 5.47
CA LEU A 42 1.42 4.17 6.16
C LEU A 42 2.27 5.44 6.03
N GLU A 43 1.63 6.60 6.18
CA GLU A 43 2.28 7.89 6.01
C GLU A 43 3.48 8.09 6.97
N HIS A 44 3.39 7.58 8.20
CA HIS A 44 4.50 7.65 9.14
C HIS A 44 5.65 6.69 8.77
N GLU A 45 5.35 5.49 8.26
CA GLU A 45 6.38 4.54 7.80
C GLU A 45 7.12 5.07 6.57
N TYR A 46 6.44 5.84 5.71
CA TYR A 46 7.05 6.44 4.53
C TYR A 46 8.23 7.36 4.91
N VAL A 47 8.08 8.17 5.96
CA VAL A 47 9.14 9.10 6.40
C VAL A 47 10.37 8.32 6.86
N GLU A 48 10.19 7.32 7.72
CA GLU A 48 11.29 6.49 8.25
C GLU A 48 12.00 5.72 7.13
N ILE A 49 11.25 5.14 6.18
CA ILE A 49 11.80 4.45 5.02
C ILE A 49 12.64 5.42 4.17
N MET A 50 12.14 6.64 3.96
CA MET A 50 12.85 7.64 3.18
C MET A 50 14.13 8.11 3.87
N GLU A 51 14.10 8.32 5.18
CA GLU A 51 15.29 8.68 5.96
C GLU A 51 16.36 7.59 5.89
N GLU A 52 16.00 6.32 6.09
CA GLU A 52 16.93 5.19 5.96
C GLU A 52 17.45 5.04 4.53
N ALA A 53 16.60 5.22 3.52
CA ALA A 53 17.02 5.14 2.12
C ALA A 53 18.03 6.23 1.73
N HIS A 54 17.94 7.43 2.33
CA HIS A 54 18.82 8.56 1.99
C HIS A 54 20.07 8.67 2.86
N GLY A 55 19.99 8.30 4.14
CA GLY A 55 21.05 8.51 5.13
C GLY A 55 21.32 7.33 6.05
N GLY A 56 20.62 6.22 5.82
CA GLY A 56 20.77 4.99 6.59
C GLY A 56 22.05 4.23 6.29
N ILE A 57 22.32 3.21 7.11
CA ILE A 57 23.55 2.41 7.08
C ILE A 57 23.79 1.78 5.71
N VAL A 58 22.70 1.48 4.99
CA VAL A 58 22.70 0.81 3.69
C VAL A 58 22.56 1.80 2.50
N GLY A 59 22.12 3.03 2.77
CA GLY A 59 21.77 4.04 1.76
C GLY A 59 22.78 5.19 1.61
N GLY A 60 23.89 5.14 2.33
CA GLY A 60 24.91 6.19 2.30
C GLY A 60 25.54 6.36 0.91
N HIS A 61 25.20 7.44 0.21
CA HIS A 61 26.17 8.11 -0.65
C HIS A 61 27.24 8.73 0.25
N TYR A 62 28.36 8.03 0.41
CA TYR A 62 29.60 8.62 0.92
C TYR A 62 30.37 9.31 -0.22
#